data_AF-A0A3E3J3W1-F1
#
_entry.id   AF-A0A3E3J3W1-F1
#
_cell.length_a   1.000
_cell.length_b   1.000
_cell.length_c   1.000
_cell.angle_alpha   90.00
_cell.angle_beta   90.00
_cell.angle_gamma   90.00
#
_symmetry.space_group_name_H-M   'P 1'
#
loop_
_entity.id
_entity.type
_entity.pdbx_description
1 polymer ?
#
loop_
_entity_poly.entity_id
_entity_poly.type
_entity_poly.pdbx_seq_one_letter_code
_entity_poly.pdbx_strand_id
1 'polypeptide(L)'
;MSKNLLTDRYVILSFNGEEAAGHGSEQNRKNHFLVAARFLELLTDGKLEEKNGEYALGKNMEAAESFGSIFKDKSGYYPLQSWMDAIAGLPGKVCSDMRQKKLEALIDAGTMDVIPSLLESDCDYRMNGIKENAYRSDFNRYRSEKALLKNAVLKNTLTDADVCLIWLLCRDGKWDEIFLPEERKEFEEVLKEVSAKNAFIRSLTACRIEVTPEKGLSRFLSGSEAGKRQDTIFIETETMFPNGEECINAVKSILESNGHICELKSTGSIPVMEIDNILYTLTPDAKRVRVMNIHGVIVSRYHG
;
A
#
# COMPACT_ATOMS: atom_id res chain seq x y z
N MET A 1 16.39 7.81 -17.76
CA MET A 1 15.97 6.64 -16.96
C MET A 1 15.77 7.14 -15.54
N SER A 2 14.53 7.15 -15.05
CA SER A 2 14.26 7.47 -13.64
C SER A 2 15.01 6.46 -12.76
N LYS A 3 15.76 6.92 -11.75
CA LYS A 3 16.30 6.03 -10.72
C LYS A 3 15.12 5.27 -10.12
N ASN A 4 15.18 3.94 -10.07
CA ASN A 4 14.12 3.14 -9.45
C ASN A 4 14.23 3.25 -7.91
N LEU A 5 13.78 4.38 -7.37
CA LEU A 5 13.91 4.74 -5.96
C LEU A 5 13.04 3.82 -5.09
N LEU A 6 13.60 3.31 -3.97
CA LEU A 6 12.89 2.43 -3.04
C LEU A 6 11.56 3.04 -2.56
N THR A 7 11.56 4.33 -2.27
CA THR A 7 10.39 5.09 -1.82
C THR A 7 9.31 5.10 -2.90
N ASP A 8 9.68 5.27 -4.18
CA ASP A 8 8.71 5.21 -5.29
C ASP A 8 8.06 3.83 -5.35
N ARG A 9 8.88 2.78 -5.33
CA ARG A 9 8.42 1.40 -5.40
C ARG A 9 7.50 1.05 -4.24
N TYR A 10 7.85 1.47 -3.03
CA TYR A 10 7.02 1.29 -1.85
C TYR A 10 5.67 2.00 -2.01
N VAL A 11 5.67 3.27 -2.44
CA VAL A 11 4.42 4.03 -2.61
C VAL A 11 3.55 3.43 -3.72
N ILE A 12 4.12 3.12 -4.89
CA ILE A 12 3.41 2.48 -6.01
C ILE A 12 2.70 1.21 -5.56
N LEU A 13 3.35 0.36 -4.76
CA LEU A 13 2.78 -0.90 -4.34
C LEU A 13 1.82 -0.75 -3.14
N SER A 14 2.23 0.00 -2.11
CA SER A 14 1.50 0.07 -0.83
C SER A 14 0.32 1.05 -0.84
N PHE A 15 0.40 2.13 -1.62
CA PHE A 15 -0.64 3.19 -1.63
C PHE A 15 -1.76 2.94 -2.65
N ASN A 16 -1.64 1.92 -3.50
CA ASN A 16 -2.69 1.59 -4.45
C ASN A 16 -4.00 1.20 -3.74
N GLY A 17 -5.10 1.88 -4.11
CA GLY A 17 -6.42 1.74 -3.51
C GLY A 17 -6.58 2.36 -2.12
N GLU A 18 -5.59 3.10 -1.61
CA GLU A 18 -5.70 3.78 -0.31
C GLU A 18 -6.50 5.07 -0.44
N GLU A 19 -7.29 5.37 0.58
CA GLU A 19 -8.08 6.60 0.66
C GLU A 19 -7.16 7.83 0.66
N ALA A 20 -7.41 8.75 -0.26
CA ALA A 20 -6.63 9.98 -0.41
C ALA A 20 -6.81 10.90 0.80
N ALA A 21 -8.03 10.95 1.31
CA ALA A 21 -8.38 11.72 2.49
C ALA A 21 -7.84 11.09 3.78
N GLY A 22 -7.37 9.83 3.81
CA GLY A 22 -7.16 9.00 5.01
C GLY A 22 -6.84 9.75 6.31
N HIS A 23 -7.65 9.52 7.34
CA HIS A 23 -7.47 10.03 8.70
C HIS A 23 -7.36 8.86 9.68
N GLY A 24 -6.67 9.06 10.81
CA GLY A 24 -6.62 8.08 11.89
C GLY A 24 -5.30 7.31 12.03
N SER A 25 -5.29 6.33 12.93
CA SER A 25 -4.08 5.66 13.39
C SER A 25 -3.39 4.81 12.33
N GLU A 26 -4.15 4.20 11.41
CA GLU A 26 -3.59 3.38 10.33
C GLU A 26 -2.87 4.23 9.29
N GLN A 27 -3.51 5.30 8.81
CA GLN A 27 -2.86 6.25 7.91
C GLN A 27 -1.62 6.87 8.57
N ASN A 28 -1.70 7.23 9.86
CA ASN A 28 -0.56 7.76 10.59
C ASN A 28 0.59 6.75 10.60
N ARG A 29 0.34 5.49 10.96
CA ARG A 29 1.35 4.42 10.92
C ARG A 29 1.97 4.30 9.53
N LYS A 30 1.16 4.31 8.48
CA LYS A 30 1.62 4.22 7.09
C LYS A 30 2.51 5.38 6.66
N ASN A 31 2.19 6.60 7.10
CA ASN A 31 3.04 7.77 6.86
C ASN A 31 4.45 7.56 7.43
N HIS A 32 4.57 6.90 8.59
CA HIS A 32 5.88 6.59 9.19
C HIS A 32 6.64 5.54 8.38
N PHE A 33 5.96 4.55 7.80
CA PHE A 33 6.59 3.59 6.90
C PHE A 33 7.12 4.24 5.62
N LEU A 34 6.45 5.26 5.09
CA LEU A 34 6.99 6.05 3.97
C LEU A 34 8.27 6.79 4.36
N VAL A 35 8.32 7.36 5.57
CA VAL A 35 9.54 7.98 6.09
C VAL A 35 10.67 6.95 6.25
N ALA A 36 10.35 5.75 6.75
CA ALA A 36 11.30 4.64 6.83
C ALA A 36 11.80 4.19 5.46
N ALA A 37 10.92 4.13 4.45
CA ALA A 37 11.30 3.82 3.08
C ALA A 37 12.32 4.82 2.55
N ARG A 38 12.11 6.12 2.80
CA ARG A 38 13.07 7.16 2.41
C ARG A 38 14.39 7.06 3.17
N PHE A 39 14.37 6.72 4.46
CA PHE A 39 15.60 6.50 5.22
C PHE A 39 16.40 5.30 4.67
N LEU A 40 15.72 4.17 4.45
CA LEU A 40 16.34 2.96 3.91
C LEU A 40 16.86 3.18 2.49
N GLU A 41 16.20 4.00 1.67
CA GLU A 41 16.67 4.37 0.34
C GLU A 41 18.02 5.08 0.39
N LEU A 42 18.17 6.06 1.29
CA LEU A 42 19.45 6.74 1.49
C LEU A 42 20.53 5.76 1.95
N LEU A 43 20.18 4.80 2.80
CA LEU A 43 21.08 3.75 3.26
C LEU A 43 21.56 2.88 2.08
N THR A 44 20.63 2.33 1.30
CA THR A 44 20.94 1.43 0.17
C THR A 44 21.65 2.14 -0.98
N ASP A 45 21.44 3.46 -1.12
CA ASP A 45 22.17 4.30 -2.07
C ASP A 45 23.59 4.69 -1.58
N GLY A 46 24.01 4.25 -0.39
CA GLY A 46 25.31 4.60 0.19
C GLY A 46 25.44 6.07 0.59
N LYS A 47 24.32 6.74 0.85
CA LYS A 47 24.27 8.17 1.23
C LYS A 47 24.34 8.38 2.75
N LEU A 48 24.20 7.31 3.53
CA LEU A 48 24.46 7.31 4.96
C LEU A 48 25.88 6.83 5.24
N GLU A 49 26.50 7.38 6.28
CA GLU A 49 27.79 6.87 6.76
C GLU A 49 27.56 5.62 7.60
N GLU A 50 28.25 4.53 7.29
CA GLU A 50 28.23 3.29 8.06
C GLU A 50 29.53 3.12 8.84
N LYS A 51 29.42 2.75 10.11
CA LYS A 51 30.55 2.36 10.95
C LYS A 51 30.13 1.24 11.89
N ASN A 52 30.76 0.07 11.77
CA ASN A 52 30.53 -1.09 12.65
C ASN A 52 29.05 -1.51 12.78
N GLY A 53 28.28 -1.45 11.68
CA GLY A 53 26.84 -1.79 11.68
C GLY A 53 25.92 -0.70 12.28
N GLU A 54 26.47 0.48 12.53
CA GLU A 54 25.73 1.68 12.93
C GLU A 54 25.77 2.73 11.81
N TYR A 55 24.75 3.58 11.76
CA TYR A 55 24.52 4.52 10.66
C TYR A 55 24.40 5.95 11.16
N ALA A 56 24.90 6.90 10.37
CA ALA A 56 24.75 8.33 10.58
C ALA A 56 24.31 9.02 9.27
N LEU A 57 23.56 10.12 9.38
CA LEU A 57 23.20 10.97 8.23
C LEU A 57 24.44 11.56 7.52
N GLY A 58 25.56 11.64 8.25
CA GLY A 58 26.83 12.14 7.74
C GLY A 58 26.74 13.59 7.26
N LYS A 59 27.66 13.97 6.35
CA LYS A 59 27.64 15.28 5.66
C LYS A 59 27.00 15.23 4.28
N ASN A 60 26.32 14.14 3.94
CA ASN A 60 25.68 13.99 2.64
C ASN A 60 24.55 15.04 2.49
N MET A 61 24.58 15.82 1.41
CA MET A 61 23.63 16.92 1.18
C MET A 61 22.19 16.42 1.07
N GLU A 62 21.96 15.31 0.37
CA GLU A 62 20.62 14.76 0.17
C GLU A 62 20.04 14.18 1.48
N ALA A 63 20.89 13.53 2.29
CA ALA A 63 20.50 13.06 3.62
C ALA A 63 20.20 14.24 4.57
N ALA A 64 21.02 15.30 4.52
CA ALA A 64 20.81 16.51 5.31
C ALA A 64 19.54 17.28 4.89
N GLU A 65 19.23 17.36 3.59
CA GLU A 65 17.98 17.94 3.09
C GLU A 65 16.75 17.12 3.50
N SER A 66 16.87 15.78 3.44
CA SER A 66 15.75 14.89 3.76
C SER A 66 15.44 14.84 5.26
N PHE A 67 16.49 14.81 6.10
CA PHE A 67 16.37 14.46 7.51
C PHE A 67 17.13 15.38 8.46
N GLY A 68 18.02 16.25 7.99
CA GLY A 68 18.86 17.09 8.84
C GLY A 68 18.05 18.01 9.75
N SER A 69 16.92 18.54 9.27
CA SER A 69 16.01 19.34 10.12
C SER A 69 15.11 18.51 11.02
N ILE A 70 14.92 17.22 10.71
CA ILE A 70 14.03 16.30 11.41
C ILE A 70 14.77 15.64 12.59
N PHE A 71 16.03 15.25 12.37
CA PHE A 71 16.88 14.57 13.35
C PHE A 71 18.08 15.43 13.77
N LYS A 72 17.86 16.73 14.01
CA LYS A 72 18.91 17.70 14.36
C LYS A 72 19.78 17.27 15.54
N ASP A 73 19.16 16.62 16.52
CA ASP A 73 19.82 16.22 17.76
C ASP A 73 20.49 14.84 17.69
N LYS A 74 20.37 14.15 16.54
CA LYS A 74 20.87 12.79 16.33
C LYS A 74 22.09 12.82 15.40
N SER A 75 23.22 13.29 15.93
CA SER A 75 24.46 13.52 15.18
C SER A 75 25.51 12.39 15.28
N GLY A 76 25.16 11.27 15.90
CA GLY A 76 26.03 10.10 16.08
C GLY A 76 25.76 8.95 15.12
N TYR A 77 26.55 7.88 15.27
CA TYR A 77 26.25 6.59 14.68
C TYR A 77 25.29 5.84 15.60
N TYR A 78 24.22 5.30 15.03
CA TYR A 78 23.24 4.52 15.78
C TYR A 78 22.87 3.23 15.05
N PRO A 79 22.54 2.15 15.78
CA PRO A 79 21.97 0.94 15.19
C PRO A 79 20.69 1.24 14.42
N LEU A 80 20.36 0.39 13.45
CA LEU A 80 19.19 0.56 12.60
C LEU A 80 17.87 0.67 13.40
N GLN A 81 17.71 -0.13 14.47
CA GLN A 81 16.53 -0.04 15.34
C GLN A 81 16.38 1.36 15.96
N SER A 82 17.47 1.99 16.41
CA SER A 82 17.41 3.34 16.99
C SER A 82 17.05 4.43 15.99
N TRP A 83 17.20 4.17 14.69
CA TRP A 83 16.65 5.01 13.63
C TRP A 83 15.17 4.73 13.40
N MET A 84 14.76 3.46 13.39
CA MET A 84 13.34 3.08 13.30
C MET A 84 12.52 3.63 14.47
N ASP A 85 13.06 3.63 15.69
CA ASP A 85 12.43 4.23 16.88
C ASP A 85 12.32 5.75 16.73
N ALA A 86 13.36 6.41 16.22
CA ALA A 86 13.35 7.85 15.98
C ALA A 86 12.31 8.23 14.92
N ILE A 87 12.19 7.42 13.86
CA ILE A 87 11.15 7.57 12.84
C ILE A 87 9.77 7.35 13.46
N ALA A 88 9.57 6.29 14.25
CA ALA A 88 8.31 5.97 14.91
C ALA A 88 7.84 7.06 15.89
N GLY A 89 8.78 7.82 16.47
CA GLY A 89 8.51 8.93 17.37
C GLY A 89 8.28 10.28 16.69
N LEU A 90 8.29 10.36 15.35
CA LEU A 90 8.05 11.61 14.65
C LEU A 90 6.61 12.11 14.84
N PRO A 91 6.39 13.44 14.86
CA PRO A 91 5.03 13.97 14.84
C PRO A 91 4.30 13.55 13.56
N GLY A 92 3.06 13.08 13.66
CA GLY A 92 2.27 12.61 12.51
C GLY A 92 2.16 13.63 11.38
N LYS A 93 2.14 14.92 11.72
CA LYS A 93 2.17 16.03 10.74
C LYS A 93 3.42 16.01 9.86
N VAL A 94 4.61 15.78 10.44
CA VAL A 94 5.87 15.72 9.68
C VAL A 94 5.82 14.57 8.67
N CYS A 95 5.36 13.40 9.11
CA CYS A 95 5.21 12.22 8.26
C CYS A 95 4.15 12.44 7.17
N SER A 96 3.03 13.10 7.49
CA SER A 96 1.98 13.45 6.54
C SER A 96 2.46 14.45 5.47
N ASP A 97 3.21 15.47 5.85
CA ASP A 97 3.78 16.45 4.93
C ASP A 97 4.78 15.79 3.96
N MET A 98 5.59 14.84 4.45
CA MET A 98 6.48 14.03 3.60
C MET A 98 5.69 13.13 2.64
N ARG A 99 4.63 12.48 3.12
CA ARG A 99 3.73 11.69 2.26
C ARG A 99 3.16 12.56 1.16
N GLN A 100 2.57 13.70 1.50
CA GLN A 100 1.90 14.59 0.55
C GLN A 100 2.84 15.00 -0.57
N LYS A 101 4.02 15.53 -0.23
CA LYS A 101 5.05 15.90 -1.23
C LYS A 101 5.43 14.73 -2.13
N LYS A 102 5.51 13.52 -1.56
CA LYS A 102 5.89 12.34 -2.33
C LYS A 102 4.80 11.93 -3.32
N LEU A 103 3.55 11.93 -2.90
CA LEU A 103 2.40 11.59 -3.75
C LEU A 103 2.19 12.65 -4.84
N GLU A 104 2.27 13.93 -4.50
CA GLU A 104 2.22 15.02 -5.48
C GLU A 104 3.28 14.84 -6.58
N ALA A 105 4.53 14.53 -6.21
CA ALA A 105 5.59 14.27 -7.18
C ALA A 105 5.33 13.05 -8.08
N LEU A 106 4.71 11.98 -7.55
CA LEU A 106 4.38 10.78 -8.33
C LEU A 106 3.18 10.99 -9.25
N ILE A 107 2.22 11.82 -8.83
CA ILE A 107 1.08 12.26 -9.63
C ILE A 107 1.55 13.16 -10.78
N ASP A 108 2.39 14.16 -10.48
CA ASP A 108 2.98 15.04 -11.50
C ASP A 108 3.83 14.26 -12.51
N ALA A 109 4.47 13.17 -12.07
CA ALA A 109 5.21 12.26 -12.94
C ALA A 109 4.33 11.29 -13.75
N GLY A 110 3.00 11.28 -13.53
CA GLY A 110 2.06 10.39 -14.20
C GLY A 110 2.18 8.91 -13.80
N THR A 111 2.78 8.63 -12.65
CA THR A 111 2.96 7.25 -12.14
C THR A 111 1.87 6.85 -11.14
N MET A 112 1.07 7.82 -10.71
CA MET A 112 -0.11 7.65 -9.87
C MET A 112 -1.16 8.68 -10.26
N ASP A 113 -2.41 8.42 -9.90
CA ASP A 113 -3.52 9.36 -9.98
C ASP A 113 -4.45 9.24 -8.77
N VAL A 114 -5.40 10.16 -8.69
CA VAL A 114 -6.44 10.18 -7.66
C VAL A 114 -7.78 10.01 -8.38
N ILE A 115 -8.50 8.95 -8.04
CA ILE A 115 -9.78 8.58 -8.64
C ILE A 115 -10.85 8.44 -7.56
N PRO A 116 -12.16 8.42 -7.91
CA PRO A 116 -13.19 7.98 -6.98
C PRO A 116 -12.83 6.61 -6.40
N SER A 117 -13.04 6.44 -5.10
CA SER A 117 -12.83 5.19 -4.39
C SER A 117 -13.81 4.14 -4.90
N LEU A 118 -13.37 2.88 -4.93
CA LEU A 118 -14.26 1.77 -5.23
C LEU A 118 -15.46 1.72 -4.26
N LEU A 119 -15.28 2.22 -3.03
CA LEU A 119 -16.34 2.35 -2.03
C LEU A 119 -17.47 3.28 -2.49
N GLU A 120 -17.20 4.29 -3.33
CA GLU A 120 -18.29 5.14 -3.87
C GLU A 120 -19.28 4.35 -4.74
N SER A 121 -18.84 3.20 -5.29
CA SER A 121 -19.70 2.30 -6.07
C SER A 121 -20.51 1.34 -5.20
N ASP A 122 -20.24 1.28 -3.89
CA ASP A 122 -21.07 0.52 -2.95
C ASP A 122 -22.45 1.15 -2.81
N CYS A 123 -23.48 0.30 -2.80
CA CYS A 123 -24.88 0.68 -2.67
C CYS A 123 -25.13 1.58 -1.45
N ASP A 124 -24.59 1.24 -0.27
CA ASP A 124 -24.83 2.02 0.95
C ASP A 124 -24.09 3.36 0.91
N TYR A 125 -22.86 3.39 0.40
CA TYR A 125 -22.09 4.64 0.22
C TYR A 125 -22.80 5.59 -0.75
N ARG A 126 -23.23 5.07 -1.90
CA ARG A 126 -23.95 5.81 -2.92
C ARG A 126 -25.28 6.36 -2.40
N MET A 127 -26.05 5.56 -1.67
CA MET A 127 -27.32 5.99 -1.06
C MET A 127 -27.13 7.10 -0.02
N ASN A 128 -26.00 7.09 0.70
CA ASN A 128 -25.65 8.12 1.68
C ASN A 128 -24.94 9.34 1.05
N GLY A 129 -24.67 9.32 -0.27
CA GLY A 129 -23.97 10.40 -0.97
C GLY A 129 -22.52 10.60 -0.49
N ILE A 130 -21.89 9.54 0.03
CA ILE A 130 -20.51 9.58 0.49
C ILE A 130 -19.59 9.65 -0.73
N LYS A 131 -18.71 10.64 -0.75
CA LYS A 131 -17.67 10.81 -1.76
C LYS A 131 -16.30 10.67 -1.11
N GLU A 132 -15.47 9.84 -1.71
CA GLU A 132 -14.17 9.47 -1.22
C GLU A 132 -13.26 9.14 -2.39
N ASN A 133 -12.06 9.70 -2.39
CA ASN A 133 -11.09 9.41 -3.43
C ASN A 133 -10.08 8.38 -2.94
N ALA A 134 -9.54 7.59 -3.87
CA ALA A 134 -8.43 6.69 -3.63
C ALA A 134 -7.25 7.02 -4.56
N TYR A 135 -6.04 6.70 -4.10
CA TYR A 135 -4.87 6.68 -4.96
C TYR A 135 -4.90 5.45 -5.85
N ARG A 136 -4.59 5.62 -7.13
CA ARG A 136 -4.35 4.51 -8.05
C ARG A 136 -2.96 4.64 -8.65
N SER A 137 -2.26 3.52 -8.71
CA SER A 137 -0.95 3.44 -9.35
C SER A 137 -1.11 3.18 -10.84
N ASP A 138 -0.20 3.73 -11.65
CA ASP A 138 -0.13 3.38 -13.07
C ASP A 138 -0.03 1.86 -13.23
N PHE A 139 -0.86 1.36 -14.13
CA PHE A 139 -1.10 -0.06 -14.30
C PHE A 139 0.15 -0.82 -14.77
N ASN A 140 0.86 -0.25 -15.74
CA ASN A 140 2.07 -0.86 -16.28
C ASN A 140 3.20 -0.80 -15.25
N ARG A 141 3.32 0.31 -14.54
CA ARG A 141 4.31 0.53 -13.49
C ARG A 141 4.11 -0.44 -12.32
N TYR A 142 2.89 -0.56 -11.80
CA TYR A 142 2.57 -1.46 -10.69
C TYR A 142 2.90 -2.92 -11.03
N ARG A 143 2.41 -3.41 -12.18
CA ARG A 143 2.67 -4.77 -12.65
C ARG A 143 4.14 -5.05 -12.90
N SER A 144 4.85 -4.08 -13.49
CA SER A 144 6.29 -4.19 -13.73
C SER A 144 7.05 -4.33 -12.43
N GLU A 145 6.73 -3.52 -11.41
CA GLU A 145 7.40 -3.61 -10.10
C GLU A 145 7.12 -4.94 -9.40
N LYS A 146 5.88 -5.42 -9.42
CA LYS A 146 5.53 -6.75 -8.89
C LYS A 146 6.31 -7.86 -9.61
N ALA A 147 6.36 -7.82 -10.94
CA ALA A 147 7.06 -8.81 -11.75
C ALA A 147 8.59 -8.76 -11.55
N LEU A 148 9.18 -7.57 -11.43
CA LEU A 148 10.60 -7.40 -11.13
C LEU A 148 10.95 -8.04 -9.79
N LEU A 149 10.17 -7.78 -8.75
CA LEU A 149 10.42 -8.33 -7.42
C LEU A 149 10.30 -9.86 -7.43
N LYS A 150 9.24 -10.40 -8.05
CA LYS A 150 9.06 -11.85 -8.20
C LYS A 150 10.23 -12.50 -8.95
N ASN A 151 10.65 -11.92 -10.07
CA ASN A 151 11.78 -12.42 -10.84
C ASN A 151 13.09 -12.37 -10.05
N ALA A 152 13.30 -11.33 -9.24
CA ALA A 152 14.48 -11.21 -8.39
C ALA A 152 14.53 -12.32 -7.34
N VAL A 153 13.39 -12.66 -6.73
CA VAL A 153 13.26 -13.80 -5.80
C VAL A 153 13.53 -15.12 -6.50
N LEU A 154 12.85 -15.40 -7.61
CA LEU A 154 12.99 -16.65 -8.35
C LEU A 154 14.43 -16.93 -8.81
N LYS A 155 15.17 -15.87 -9.15
CA LYS A 155 16.58 -15.96 -9.56
C LYS A 155 17.57 -15.87 -8.40
N ASN A 156 17.10 -15.64 -7.17
CA ASN A 156 17.91 -15.36 -5.99
C ASN A 156 18.91 -14.20 -6.22
N THR A 157 18.41 -13.12 -6.81
CA THR A 157 19.18 -11.92 -7.21
C THR A 157 18.68 -10.64 -6.52
N LEU A 158 18.07 -10.79 -5.34
CA LEU A 158 17.55 -9.65 -4.56
C LEU A 158 18.68 -8.69 -4.21
N THR A 159 18.44 -7.40 -4.47
CA THR A 159 19.28 -6.31 -3.96
C THR A 159 18.89 -5.94 -2.53
N ASP A 160 19.74 -5.20 -1.82
CA ASP A 160 19.40 -4.68 -0.49
C ASP A 160 18.14 -3.81 -0.52
N ALA A 161 17.91 -3.07 -1.60
CA ALA A 161 16.69 -2.29 -1.82
C ALA A 161 15.45 -3.18 -2.00
N ASP A 162 15.56 -4.32 -2.71
CA ASP A 162 14.45 -5.27 -2.83
C ASP A 162 14.08 -5.88 -1.49
N VAL A 163 15.07 -6.20 -0.66
CA VAL A 163 14.85 -6.73 0.69
C VAL A 163 14.22 -5.69 1.60
N CYS A 164 14.65 -4.42 1.49
CA CYS A 164 13.99 -3.30 2.19
C CYS A 164 12.53 -3.14 1.76
N LEU A 165 12.24 -3.21 0.45
CA LEU A 165 10.89 -3.12 -0.08
C LEU A 165 10.00 -4.24 0.48
N ILE A 166 10.46 -5.49 0.42
CA ILE A 166 9.73 -6.63 0.97
C ILE A 166 9.47 -6.41 2.47
N TRP A 167 10.51 -6.04 3.24
CA TRP A 167 10.37 -5.79 4.67
C TRP A 167 9.31 -4.71 4.98
N LEU A 168 9.32 -3.59 4.23
CA LEU A 168 8.32 -2.53 4.37
C LEU A 168 6.91 -3.06 4.10
N LEU A 169 6.70 -3.78 3.00
CA LEU A 169 5.38 -4.32 2.64
C LEU A 169 4.87 -5.33 3.66
N CYS A 170 5.73 -6.19 4.21
CA CYS A 170 5.38 -7.13 5.28
C CYS A 170 4.97 -6.38 6.56
N ARG A 171 5.73 -5.37 6.96
CA ARG A 171 5.50 -4.64 8.21
C ARG A 171 4.33 -3.65 8.13
N ASP A 172 4.02 -3.18 6.93
CA ASP A 172 2.88 -2.30 6.63
C ASP A 172 1.58 -3.10 6.36
N GLY A 173 1.64 -4.44 6.37
CA GLY A 173 0.47 -5.31 6.18
C GLY A 173 -0.01 -5.41 4.72
N LYS A 174 0.71 -4.83 3.76
CA LYS A 174 0.38 -4.88 2.32
C LYS A 174 0.82 -6.13 1.61
N TRP A 175 1.72 -6.87 2.23
CA TRP A 175 2.25 -8.11 1.71
C TRP A 175 1.16 -9.10 1.26
N ASP A 176 0.17 -9.30 2.13
CA ASP A 176 -0.92 -10.26 1.91
C ASP A 176 -1.94 -9.78 0.87
N GLU A 177 -1.98 -8.47 0.64
CA GLU A 177 -2.83 -7.83 -0.37
C GLU A 177 -2.21 -7.88 -1.78
N ILE A 178 -0.88 -7.96 -1.88
CA ILE A 178 -0.15 -7.82 -3.15
C ILE A 178 0.27 -9.19 -3.71
N PHE A 179 0.72 -10.11 -2.85
CA PHE A 179 1.31 -11.38 -3.25
C PHE A 179 0.47 -12.58 -2.83
N LEU A 180 0.38 -13.58 -3.71
CA LEU A 180 -0.34 -14.82 -3.44
C LEU A 180 0.36 -15.64 -2.34
N PRO A 181 -0.35 -16.50 -1.59
CA PRO A 181 0.24 -17.36 -0.57
C PRO A 181 1.50 -18.13 -1.03
N GLU A 182 1.48 -18.66 -2.25
CA GLU A 182 2.59 -19.43 -2.82
C GLU A 182 3.80 -18.53 -3.09
N GLU A 183 3.56 -17.33 -3.62
CA GLU A 183 4.61 -16.32 -3.85
C GLU A 183 5.25 -15.93 -2.52
N ARG A 184 4.43 -15.67 -1.48
CA ARG A 184 4.93 -15.27 -0.16
C ARG A 184 5.84 -16.34 0.45
N LYS A 185 5.48 -17.61 0.31
CA LYS A 185 6.30 -18.74 0.78
C LYS A 185 7.68 -18.77 0.12
N GLU A 186 7.74 -18.60 -1.21
CA GLU A 186 9.01 -18.54 -1.95
C GLU A 186 9.88 -17.38 -1.47
N PHE A 187 9.28 -16.21 -1.23
CA PHE A 187 10.01 -15.02 -0.78
C PHE A 187 10.57 -15.24 0.63
N GLU A 188 9.82 -15.86 1.53
CA GLU A 188 10.28 -16.20 2.88
C GLU A 188 11.48 -17.15 2.90
N GLU A 189 11.51 -18.15 2.01
CA GLU A 189 12.62 -19.09 1.90
C GLU A 189 13.91 -18.37 1.46
N VAL A 190 13.82 -17.54 0.41
CA VAL A 190 14.95 -16.76 -0.09
C VAL A 190 15.44 -15.75 0.96
N LEU A 191 14.53 -15.07 1.67
CA LEU A 191 14.91 -14.10 2.71
C LEU A 191 15.67 -14.74 3.87
N LYS A 192 15.34 -15.99 4.27
CA LYS A 192 16.08 -16.71 5.31
C LYS A 192 17.53 -16.96 4.88
N GLU A 193 17.74 -17.36 3.63
CA GLU A 193 19.09 -17.59 3.10
C GLU A 193 19.92 -16.31 3.00
N VAL A 194 19.31 -15.23 2.51
CA VAL A 194 19.98 -13.93 2.36
C VAL A 194 20.32 -13.34 3.73
N SER A 195 19.40 -13.45 4.70
CA SER A 195 19.63 -13.00 6.08
C SER A 195 20.78 -13.77 6.74
N ALA A 196 20.93 -15.07 6.49
CA ALA A 196 22.07 -15.83 7.02
C ALA A 196 23.44 -15.28 6.56
N LYS A 197 23.50 -14.64 5.38
CA LYS A 197 24.75 -14.18 4.75
C LYS A 197 25.00 -12.68 4.91
N ASN A 198 23.97 -11.85 5.05
CA ASN A 198 24.10 -10.39 5.08
C ASN A 198 23.76 -9.80 6.47
N ALA A 199 24.72 -9.13 7.10
CA ALA A 199 24.58 -8.56 8.45
C ALA A 199 23.58 -7.40 8.52
N PHE A 200 23.54 -6.54 7.50
CA PHE A 200 22.56 -5.47 7.39
C PHE A 200 21.15 -6.06 7.34
N ILE A 201 20.94 -7.08 6.49
CA ILE A 201 19.63 -7.73 6.35
C ILE A 201 19.19 -8.39 7.65
N ARG A 202 20.10 -9.05 8.40
CA ARG A 202 19.76 -9.54 9.75
C ARG A 202 19.28 -8.43 10.67
N SER A 203 19.99 -7.30 10.70
CA SER A 203 19.60 -6.14 11.51
C SER A 203 18.23 -5.62 11.09
N LEU A 204 17.98 -5.46 9.78
CA LEU A 204 16.69 -5.02 9.24
C LEU A 204 15.55 -5.97 9.62
N THR A 205 15.72 -7.29 9.45
CA THR A 205 14.67 -8.26 9.78
C THR A 205 14.27 -8.25 11.26
N ALA A 206 15.22 -7.92 12.16
CA ALA A 206 14.98 -7.75 13.58
C ALA A 206 14.28 -6.42 13.92
N CYS A 207 14.31 -5.43 13.02
CA CYS A 207 13.77 -4.12 13.29
C CYS A 207 12.23 -4.09 13.36
N ARG A 208 11.71 -3.15 14.17
CA ARG A 208 10.28 -2.82 14.29
C ARG A 208 10.06 -1.31 14.25
N ILE A 209 8.89 -0.91 13.74
CA ILE A 209 8.40 0.48 13.79
C ILE A 209 7.09 0.45 14.58
N GLU A 210 7.15 0.85 15.85
CA GLU A 210 6.00 0.83 16.76
C GLU A 210 5.44 2.26 16.91
N VAL A 211 4.55 2.64 16.00
CA VAL A 211 3.89 3.95 16.04
C VAL A 211 2.82 3.94 17.12
N THR A 212 3.04 4.71 18.18
CA THR A 212 2.05 4.81 19.27
C THR A 212 0.87 5.67 18.79
N PRO A 213 -0.39 5.24 18.97
CA PRO A 213 -1.53 6.08 18.63
C PRO A 213 -1.52 7.37 19.46
N GLU A 214 -1.82 8.50 18.84
CA GLU A 214 -1.84 9.80 19.54
C GLU A 214 -2.86 9.77 20.70
N LYS A 215 -2.41 10.18 21.89
CA LYS A 215 -3.15 10.04 23.18
C LYS A 215 -4.51 10.78 23.25
N GLY A 216 -4.88 11.54 22.22
CA GLY A 216 -6.18 12.24 22.13
C GLY A 216 -7.22 11.57 21.22
N LEU A 217 -6.80 10.71 20.28
CA LEU A 217 -7.68 10.14 19.26
C LEU A 217 -8.38 8.85 19.71
N SER A 218 -7.78 8.12 20.65
CA SER A 218 -8.33 6.85 21.17
C SER A 218 -9.67 7.00 21.89
N ARG A 219 -10.01 8.20 22.40
CA ARG A 219 -11.34 8.51 22.98
C ARG A 219 -12.39 8.89 21.94
N PHE A 220 -11.99 9.31 20.74
CA PHE A 220 -12.92 9.72 19.67
C PHE A 220 -13.29 8.54 18.77
N LEU A 221 -12.34 7.62 18.56
CA LEU A 221 -12.48 6.44 17.71
C LEU A 221 -13.32 5.30 18.31
N SER A 222 -13.72 5.39 19.59
CA SER A 222 -14.67 4.43 20.17
C SER A 222 -16.11 4.61 19.69
N GLY A 223 -16.37 5.55 18.76
CA GLY A 223 -17.71 5.89 18.28
C GLY A 223 -17.91 5.98 16.77
N SER A 224 -16.88 5.74 15.94
CA SER A 224 -17.03 5.77 14.48
C SER A 224 -16.46 4.50 13.84
N GLU A 225 -17.32 3.69 13.24
CA GLU A 225 -16.94 2.58 12.35
C GLU A 225 -16.35 3.05 11.00
N ALA A 226 -16.04 4.35 10.86
CA ALA A 226 -15.31 4.90 9.73
C ALA A 226 -13.83 4.47 9.85
N GLY A 227 -13.38 3.61 8.94
CA GLY A 227 -11.98 3.18 8.86
C GLY A 227 -11.76 1.67 8.74
N LYS A 228 -12.80 0.83 8.77
CA LYS A 228 -12.65 -0.54 8.27
C LYS A 228 -12.78 -0.52 6.76
N ARG A 229 -11.66 -0.71 6.07
CA ARG A 229 -11.64 -1.05 4.64
C ARG A 229 -12.61 -2.21 4.44
N GLN A 230 -13.70 -1.96 3.71
CA GLN A 230 -14.64 -3.02 3.38
C GLN A 230 -13.97 -3.89 2.33
N ASP A 231 -13.54 -5.08 2.74
CA ASP A 231 -13.06 -6.12 1.82
C ASP A 231 -14.18 -6.63 0.90
N THR A 232 -15.43 -6.24 1.17
CA THR A 232 -16.61 -6.63 0.41
C THR A 232 -17.55 -5.46 0.25
N ILE A 233 -17.91 -5.15 -1.00
CA ILE A 233 -18.94 -4.15 -1.35
C ILE A 233 -20.04 -4.78 -2.19
N PHE A 234 -21.21 -4.14 -2.23
CA PHE A 234 -22.31 -4.53 -3.09
C PHE A 234 -22.61 -3.44 -4.12
N ILE A 235 -22.39 -3.76 -5.39
CA ILE A 235 -22.68 -2.84 -6.51
C ILE A 235 -24.00 -3.27 -7.14
N GLU A 236 -25.01 -2.41 -7.03
CA GLU A 236 -26.31 -2.67 -7.62
C GLU A 236 -26.34 -2.41 -9.12
N THR A 237 -27.24 -3.12 -9.78
CA THR A 237 -27.59 -2.93 -11.19
C THR A 237 -28.99 -2.35 -11.29
N GLU A 238 -29.20 -1.40 -12.21
CA GLU A 238 -30.52 -0.81 -12.43
C GLU A 238 -31.52 -1.81 -13.04
N THR A 239 -31.00 -2.81 -13.75
CA THR A 239 -31.78 -3.82 -14.48
C THR A 239 -31.55 -5.21 -13.90
N MET A 240 -32.62 -6.00 -13.81
CA MET A 240 -32.51 -7.41 -13.47
C MET A 240 -32.03 -8.20 -14.70
N PHE A 241 -30.91 -8.90 -14.56
CA PHE A 241 -30.34 -9.72 -15.64
C PHE A 241 -30.76 -11.20 -15.52
N PRO A 242 -30.95 -11.89 -16.65
CA PRO A 242 -31.34 -13.29 -16.69
C PRO A 242 -30.22 -14.25 -16.25
N ASN A 243 -28.96 -13.82 -16.31
CA ASN A 243 -27.80 -14.61 -15.91
C ASN A 243 -26.74 -13.75 -15.20
N GLY A 244 -25.81 -14.41 -14.49
CA GLY A 244 -24.77 -13.75 -13.72
C GLY A 244 -23.70 -13.06 -14.56
N GLU A 245 -23.46 -13.52 -15.80
CA GLU A 245 -22.45 -12.95 -16.69
C GLU A 245 -22.86 -11.56 -17.17
N GLU A 246 -24.12 -11.39 -17.58
CA GLU A 246 -24.68 -10.07 -17.94
C GLU A 246 -24.67 -9.12 -16.74
N CYS A 247 -24.99 -9.62 -15.54
CA CYS A 247 -24.91 -8.83 -14.30
C CYS A 247 -23.47 -8.32 -14.04
N ILE A 248 -22.48 -9.20 -14.19
CA ILE A 248 -21.05 -8.84 -14.02
C ILE A 248 -20.61 -7.83 -15.08
N ASN A 249 -21.01 -7.99 -16.34
CA ASN A 249 -20.69 -7.04 -17.41
C ASN A 249 -21.32 -5.67 -17.18
N ALA A 250 -22.53 -5.61 -16.60
CA ALA A 250 -23.15 -4.36 -16.20
C ALA A 250 -22.39 -3.66 -15.07
N VAL A 251 -22.00 -4.41 -14.02
CA VAL A 251 -21.17 -3.88 -12.93
C VAL A 251 -19.81 -3.40 -13.43
N LYS A 252 -19.17 -4.14 -14.35
CA LYS A 252 -17.95 -3.70 -15.01
C LYS A 252 -18.15 -2.35 -15.72
N SER A 253 -19.24 -2.21 -16.48
CA SER A 253 -19.54 -0.96 -17.21
C SER A 253 -19.76 0.22 -16.25
N ILE A 254 -20.43 -0.01 -15.12
CA ILE A 254 -20.62 0.99 -14.06
C ILE A 254 -19.26 1.44 -13.52
N LEU A 255 -18.39 0.50 -13.15
CA LEU A 255 -17.05 0.80 -12.64
C LEU A 255 -16.20 1.57 -13.65
N GLU A 256 -16.19 1.17 -14.91
CA GLU A 256 -15.45 1.87 -15.98
C GLU A 256 -15.98 3.29 -16.20
N SER A 257 -17.30 3.49 -16.13
CA SER A 257 -17.90 4.83 -16.21
C SER A 257 -17.56 5.73 -15.02
N ASN A 258 -17.24 5.14 -13.86
CA ASN A 258 -16.73 5.83 -12.68
C ASN A 258 -15.21 6.05 -12.74
N GLY A 259 -14.55 5.63 -13.82
CA GLY A 259 -13.13 5.85 -14.07
C GLY A 259 -12.19 4.73 -13.62
N HIS A 260 -12.72 3.60 -13.15
CA HIS A 260 -11.93 2.42 -12.79
C HIS A 260 -11.44 1.66 -14.03
N ILE A 261 -10.28 1.02 -13.92
CA ILE A 261 -9.78 0.10 -14.95
C ILE A 261 -10.11 -1.33 -14.52
N CYS A 262 -10.90 -2.03 -15.34
CA CYS A 262 -11.39 -3.38 -15.03
C CYS A 262 -10.95 -4.42 -16.07
N GLU A 263 -10.19 -5.42 -15.64
CA GLU A 263 -9.79 -6.57 -16.47
C GLU A 263 -10.30 -7.89 -15.88
N LEU A 264 -11.16 -8.60 -16.60
CA LEU A 264 -11.63 -9.93 -16.21
C LEU A 264 -10.51 -10.97 -16.42
N LYS A 265 -10.11 -11.67 -15.36
CA LYS A 265 -8.99 -12.63 -15.36
C LYS A 265 -9.42 -14.08 -15.48
N SER A 266 -10.57 -14.42 -14.90
CA SER A 266 -11.13 -15.77 -14.95
C SER A 266 -12.65 -15.73 -14.97
N THR A 267 -13.24 -16.57 -15.80
CA THR A 267 -14.69 -16.82 -15.90
C THR A 267 -15.06 -18.19 -15.33
N GLY A 268 -14.30 -18.67 -14.34
CA GLY A 268 -14.60 -19.91 -13.62
C GLY A 268 -15.90 -19.84 -12.82
N SER A 269 -16.14 -20.82 -11.93
CA SER A 269 -17.34 -20.86 -11.08
C SER A 269 -17.54 -19.61 -10.21
N ILE A 270 -16.44 -18.95 -9.83
CA ILE A 270 -16.42 -17.62 -9.23
C ILE A 270 -15.50 -16.76 -10.10
N PRO A 271 -16.06 -15.81 -10.87
CA PRO A 271 -15.26 -14.93 -11.71
C PRO A 271 -14.33 -14.04 -10.88
N VAL A 272 -13.16 -13.76 -11.44
CA VAL A 272 -12.14 -12.88 -10.84
C VAL A 272 -11.86 -11.73 -11.77
N MET A 273 -11.94 -10.51 -11.24
CA MET A 273 -11.67 -9.27 -11.96
C MET A 273 -10.57 -8.48 -11.25
N GLU A 274 -9.63 -7.96 -12.02
CA GLU A 274 -8.66 -6.98 -11.54
C GLU A 274 -9.26 -5.58 -11.72
N ILE A 275 -9.41 -4.86 -10.63
CA ILE A 275 -9.90 -3.48 -10.58
C ILE A 275 -8.75 -2.63 -10.03
N ASP A 276 -8.25 -1.70 -10.82
CA ASP A 276 -7.16 -0.78 -10.44
C ASP A 276 -5.98 -1.48 -9.73
N ASN A 277 -5.45 -2.54 -10.34
CA ASN A 277 -4.35 -3.39 -9.84
C ASN A 277 -4.66 -4.33 -8.66
N ILE A 278 -5.91 -4.40 -8.18
CA ILE A 278 -6.32 -5.28 -7.07
C ILE A 278 -7.28 -6.35 -7.60
N LEU A 279 -7.10 -7.60 -7.16
CA LEU A 279 -7.96 -8.72 -7.56
C LEU A 279 -9.19 -8.82 -6.65
N TYR A 280 -10.35 -9.01 -7.28
CA TYR A 280 -11.64 -9.20 -6.62
C TYR A 280 -12.38 -10.41 -7.20
N THR A 281 -13.10 -11.13 -6.34
CA THR A 281 -14.12 -12.09 -6.73
C THR A 281 -15.46 -11.39 -6.95
N LEU A 282 -16.23 -11.92 -7.88
CA LEU A 282 -17.53 -11.37 -8.29
C LEU A 282 -18.61 -12.42 -8.08
N THR A 283 -19.54 -12.14 -7.17
CA THR A 283 -20.68 -13.03 -6.88
C THR A 283 -21.98 -12.28 -7.13
N PRO A 284 -22.74 -12.60 -8.20
CA PRO A 284 -24.07 -12.05 -8.40
C PRO A 284 -24.97 -12.37 -7.19
N ASP A 285 -25.64 -11.35 -6.65
CA ASP A 285 -26.50 -11.48 -5.47
C ASP A 285 -27.66 -10.46 -5.51
N ALA A 286 -28.56 -10.55 -4.52
CA ALA A 286 -29.62 -9.59 -4.30
C ALA A 286 -29.70 -9.14 -2.83
N LYS A 287 -29.65 -7.83 -2.60
CA LYS A 287 -29.82 -7.22 -1.28
C LYS A 287 -31.26 -6.75 -1.12
N ARG A 288 -31.91 -7.12 0.00
CA ARG A 288 -33.23 -6.60 0.33
C ARG A 288 -33.09 -5.24 1.00
N VAL A 289 -33.59 -4.19 0.34
CA VAL A 289 -33.68 -2.84 0.91
C VAL A 289 -35.16 -2.52 1.16
N ARG A 290 -35.52 -2.48 2.44
CA ARG A 290 -36.91 -2.36 2.92
C ARG A 290 -37.79 -3.50 2.36
N VAL A 291 -38.59 -3.22 1.32
CA VAL A 291 -39.54 -4.14 0.69
C VAL A 291 -39.15 -4.54 -0.72
N MET A 292 -38.08 -3.98 -1.28
CA MET A 292 -37.61 -4.27 -2.63
C MET A 292 -36.31 -5.08 -2.60
N ASN A 293 -36.15 -5.97 -3.58
CA ASN A 293 -34.88 -6.65 -3.82
C ASN A 293 -34.12 -5.86 -4.88
N ILE A 294 -32.90 -5.47 -4.54
CA ILE A 294 -31.97 -4.82 -5.45
C ILE A 294 -30.99 -5.89 -5.89
N HIS A 295 -30.88 -6.08 -7.21
CA HIS A 295 -29.95 -7.04 -7.80
C HIS A 295 -28.61 -6.39 -8.07
N GLY A 296 -27.53 -7.15 -7.94
CA GLY A 296 -26.19 -6.62 -8.15
C GLY A 296 -25.12 -7.69 -8.04
N VAL A 297 -23.91 -7.24 -7.75
CA VAL A 297 -22.75 -8.11 -7.56
C VAL A 297 -22.07 -7.74 -6.24
N ILE A 298 -21.83 -8.76 -5.42
CA ILE A 298 -20.89 -8.68 -4.32
C ILE A 298 -19.48 -8.73 -4.90
N VAL A 299 -18.72 -7.67 -4.69
CA VAL A 299 -17.32 -7.54 -5.07
C VAL A 299 -16.49 -7.73 -3.81
N SER A 300 -15.80 -8.86 -3.70
CA SER A 300 -15.00 -9.21 -2.52
C SER A 300 -13.53 -9.31 -2.87
N ARG A 301 -12.65 -8.82 -2.01
CA ARG A 301 -11.22 -8.86 -2.23
C ARG A 301 -10.72 -10.29 -2.32
N TYR A 302 -9.89 -10.58 -3.32
CA TYR A 302 -9.31 -11.90 -3.52
C TYR A 302 -8.04 -12.05 -2.68
N HIS A 303 -8.04 -13.03 -1.77
CA HIS A 303 -6.92 -13.26 -0.84
C HIS A 303 -6.02 -14.46 -1.16
N GLY A 304 -6.34 -15.22 -2.23
CA GLY A 304 -5.63 -16.44 -2.59
C GLY A 304 -6.01 -17.63 -1.72
#